data_AF-A0A7S3VH51-F1
#
_entry.id   AF-A0A7S3VH51-F1
#
_cell.length_a   1.000
_cell.length_b   1.000
_cell.length_c   1.000
_cell.angle_alpha   90.00
_cell.angle_beta   90.00
_cell.angle_gamma   90.00
#
_symmetry.space_group_name_H-M   'P 1'
#
loop_
_entity.id
_entity.type
_entity.pdbx_description
1 polymer ?
#
loop_
_entity_poly.entity_id
_entity_poly.type
_entity_poly.pdbx_seq_one_letter_code
_entity_poly.pdbx_strand_id
1 'polypeptide(L)'
;MPRFWNMMCLCRVLLVISASFFTFSCQAFTQTPCSFRRKSEQSLNYLGEINNAVGSYSSIIFKDFVGKLSMANNSNNEGIDYTENKDDDENDVEVGTKWESLYIRIARMRLEEANTKRFLKAIPAKLPYNECKEWAKRQNMWQSKEDWDAWIDLGESLSAYIPSDPESYFTRQGTWVSWEDFLGFEE
;
A
#
# COMPACT_ATOMS: atom_id res chain seq x y z
N MET A 1 -17.02 21.97 36.56
CA MET A 1 -16.08 23.05 36.18
C MET A 1 -15.83 22.93 34.68
N PRO A 2 -16.59 23.61 33.79
CA PRO A 2 -16.38 23.50 32.35
C PRO A 2 -15.62 24.71 31.83
N ARG A 3 -14.47 24.48 31.18
CA ARG A 3 -13.78 25.51 30.39
C ARG A 3 -13.29 24.88 29.09
N PHE A 4 -13.41 25.67 28.02
CA PHE A 4 -12.84 25.48 26.68
C PHE A 4 -13.65 24.68 25.66
N TRP A 5 -14.93 25.01 25.52
CA TRP A 5 -15.59 25.06 24.21
C TRP A 5 -15.51 26.49 23.70
N ASN A 6 -14.43 26.87 23.03
CA ASN A 6 -14.35 28.11 22.25
C ASN A 6 -13.10 28.11 21.37
N MET A 7 -13.25 27.74 20.09
CA MET A 7 -12.62 28.42 18.94
C MET A 7 -12.73 27.67 17.60
N MET A 8 -13.86 27.02 17.25
CA MET A 8 -14.04 26.59 15.84
C MET A 8 -15.46 26.65 15.29
N CYS A 9 -16.32 27.57 15.76
CA CYS A 9 -17.64 27.72 15.13
C CYS A 9 -18.24 29.13 15.19
N LEU A 10 -17.51 30.15 14.71
CA LEU A 10 -18.07 31.48 14.41
C LEU A 10 -17.48 32.04 13.11
N CYS A 11 -17.78 31.41 11.97
CA CYS A 11 -17.54 32.00 10.65
C CYS A 11 -18.79 31.98 9.75
N ARG A 12 -19.98 31.97 10.35
CA ARG A 12 -21.25 32.24 9.65
C ARG A 12 -22.09 33.13 10.54
N VAL A 13 -22.66 34.18 9.92
CA VAL A 13 -23.46 35.25 10.51
C VAL A 13 -22.63 36.43 11.04
N LEU A 14 -22.18 37.29 10.12
CA LEU A 14 -22.25 38.77 10.20
C LEU A 14 -21.57 39.33 8.94
N LEU A 15 -22.32 39.41 7.84
CA LEU A 15 -21.91 40.20 6.67
C LEU A 15 -23.13 40.82 6.00
N VAL A 16 -23.70 41.81 6.67
CA VAL A 16 -24.54 42.84 6.04
C VAL A 16 -24.10 44.19 6.61
N ILE A 17 -24.00 45.18 5.72
CA ILE A 17 -23.77 46.62 5.94
C ILE A 17 -22.28 47.07 5.98
N SER A 18 -21.69 47.31 4.82
CA SER A 18 -21.60 48.68 4.28
C SER A 18 -20.84 48.68 2.94
N ALA A 19 -21.52 49.18 1.91
CA ALA A 19 -20.95 49.49 0.63
C ALA A 19 -20.15 50.80 0.75
N SER A 20 -18.89 50.80 0.30
CA SER A 20 -18.22 51.97 -0.28
C SER A 20 -16.93 51.55 -0.96
N PHE A 21 -16.94 51.64 -2.30
CA PHE A 21 -15.84 52.06 -3.15
C PHE A 21 -14.42 51.59 -2.79
N PHE A 22 -14.03 50.45 -3.35
CA PHE A 22 -12.68 50.31 -3.87
C PHE A 22 -12.71 49.40 -5.10
N THR A 23 -12.77 50.02 -6.29
CA THR A 23 -12.48 49.37 -7.56
C THR A 23 -10.99 49.04 -7.59
N PHE A 24 -10.62 47.91 -7.00
CA PHE A 24 -9.28 47.34 -7.14
C PHE A 24 -9.28 46.35 -8.30
N SER A 25 -8.44 46.70 -9.27
CA SER A 25 -8.05 45.97 -10.46
C SER A 25 -8.12 44.44 -10.31
N CYS A 26 -8.99 43.81 -11.11
CA CYS A 26 -8.94 42.39 -11.42
C CYS A 26 -7.65 42.08 -12.19
N GLN A 27 -6.56 41.83 -11.48
CA GLN A 27 -5.42 41.11 -12.05
C GLN A 27 -5.58 39.63 -11.73
N ALA A 28 -6.01 38.92 -12.77
CA ALA A 28 -5.94 37.49 -13.01
C ALA A 28 -5.12 36.70 -11.99
N PHE A 29 -5.83 36.05 -11.05
CA PHE A 29 -5.29 34.88 -10.36
C PHE A 29 -5.34 33.73 -11.37
N THR A 30 -4.28 33.63 -12.17
CA THR A 30 -4.02 32.45 -12.99
C THR A 30 -3.98 31.26 -12.06
N GLN A 31 -4.79 30.26 -12.41
CA GLN A 31 -4.78 28.92 -11.87
C GLN A 31 -3.34 28.49 -11.67
N THR A 32 -2.91 28.31 -10.42
CA THR A 32 -1.73 27.49 -10.14
C THR A 32 -2.14 26.07 -10.48
N PRO A 33 -1.63 25.47 -11.58
CA PRO A 33 -1.82 24.05 -11.78
C PRO A 33 -1.17 23.35 -10.59
N CYS A 34 -1.93 22.46 -9.93
CA CYS A 34 -1.36 21.48 -9.03
C CYS A 34 -0.20 20.82 -9.77
N SER A 35 1.03 21.15 -9.37
CA SER A 35 2.22 20.44 -9.82
C SER A 35 2.18 19.08 -9.14
N PHE A 36 1.34 18.20 -9.72
CA PHE A 36 1.53 16.77 -9.70
C PHE A 36 2.95 16.56 -10.23
N ARG A 37 3.89 16.48 -9.28
CA ARG A 37 5.31 16.25 -9.50
C ARG A 37 5.43 14.87 -10.12
N ARG A 38 5.26 14.81 -11.45
CA ARG A 38 5.70 13.68 -12.25
C ARG A 38 7.17 13.52 -11.92
N LYS A 39 7.49 12.44 -11.20
CA LYS A 39 8.80 11.80 -11.31
C LYS A 39 8.87 11.19 -12.72
N SER A 40 8.96 12.04 -13.73
CA SER A 40 9.25 11.63 -15.09
C SER A 40 10.77 11.54 -15.24
N GLU A 41 11.21 10.46 -15.87
CA GLU A 41 12.44 10.38 -16.67
C GLU A 41 13.77 9.95 -16.02
N GLN A 42 13.76 9.30 -14.86
CA GLN A 42 14.92 8.48 -14.45
C GLN A 42 14.67 6.96 -14.41
N SER A 43 13.44 6.48 -14.66
CA SER A 43 13.14 5.04 -14.63
C SER A 43 13.19 4.33 -15.99
N LEU A 44 13.33 5.05 -17.12
CA LEU A 44 13.29 4.43 -18.45
C LEU A 44 14.65 3.93 -18.98
N ASN A 45 15.77 4.33 -18.35
CA ASN A 45 17.08 3.72 -18.64
C ASN A 45 17.33 2.43 -17.85
N TYR A 46 16.48 2.10 -16.88
CA TYR A 46 16.64 0.89 -16.06
C TYR A 46 15.88 -0.34 -16.60
N LEU A 47 14.96 -0.15 -17.56
CA LEU A 47 14.26 -1.27 -18.21
C LEU A 47 15.02 -1.85 -19.41
N GLY A 48 16.05 -1.16 -19.91
CA GLY A 48 16.92 -1.65 -21.00
C GLY A 48 17.96 -2.68 -20.54
N GLU A 49 18.48 -2.55 -19.31
CA GLU A 49 19.49 -3.47 -18.78
C GLU A 49 18.88 -4.72 -18.12
N ILE A 50 17.63 -4.64 -17.64
CA ILE A 50 16.95 -5.80 -17.05
C ILE A 50 16.58 -6.84 -18.14
N ASN A 51 16.21 -6.42 -19.35
CA ASN A 51 15.79 -7.37 -20.39
C ASN A 51 16.94 -8.26 -20.93
N ASN A 52 18.20 -7.81 -20.82
CA ASN A 52 19.36 -8.65 -21.16
C ASN A 52 19.81 -9.58 -20.01
N ALA A 53 19.58 -9.20 -18.76
CA ALA A 53 19.87 -10.08 -17.61
C ALA A 53 18.77 -11.14 -17.39
N VAL A 54 17.48 -10.79 -17.57
CA VAL A 54 16.36 -11.73 -17.37
C VAL A 54 16.35 -12.85 -18.43
N GLY A 55 16.91 -12.62 -19.62
CA GLY A 55 17.13 -13.68 -20.62
C GLY A 55 18.10 -14.78 -20.16
N SER A 56 19.04 -14.46 -19.26
CA SER A 56 20.03 -15.43 -18.74
C SER A 56 19.54 -16.13 -17.47
N TYR A 57 18.89 -15.40 -16.55
CA TYR A 57 18.41 -15.97 -15.28
C TYR A 57 17.08 -16.73 -15.39
N SER A 58 16.27 -16.49 -16.44
CA SER A 58 15.03 -17.25 -16.70
C SER A 58 15.31 -18.72 -17.04
N SER A 59 16.37 -19.01 -17.79
CA SER A 59 16.73 -20.38 -18.20
C SER A 59 17.19 -21.27 -17.03
N ILE A 60 17.90 -20.68 -16.04
CA ILE A 60 18.48 -21.43 -14.92
C ILE A 60 17.42 -21.75 -13.86
N ILE A 61 16.56 -20.80 -13.51
CA ILE A 61 15.49 -21.00 -12.51
C ILE A 61 14.40 -21.95 -13.04
N PHE A 62 14.10 -21.93 -14.35
CA PHE A 62 13.06 -22.78 -14.93
C PHE A 62 13.48 -24.26 -14.99
N LYS A 63 14.76 -24.57 -15.26
CA LYS A 63 15.26 -25.96 -15.27
C LYS A 63 15.20 -26.61 -13.88
N ASP A 64 15.52 -25.86 -12.84
CA ASP A 64 15.48 -26.37 -11.45
C ASP A 64 14.05 -26.53 -10.92
N PHE A 65 13.10 -25.71 -11.38
CA PHE A 65 11.69 -25.84 -11.01
C PHE A 65 10.99 -26.99 -11.75
N VAL A 66 11.25 -27.17 -13.04
CA VAL A 66 10.73 -28.32 -13.82
C VAL A 66 11.30 -29.64 -13.29
N GLY A 67 12.58 -29.68 -12.89
CA GLY A 67 13.19 -30.87 -12.28
C GLY A 67 12.56 -31.26 -10.93
N LYS A 68 12.06 -30.30 -10.13
CA LYS A 68 11.41 -30.58 -8.84
C LYS A 68 9.93 -30.96 -8.98
N LEU A 69 9.21 -30.43 -9.97
CA LEU A 69 7.84 -30.88 -10.28
C LEU A 69 7.82 -32.33 -10.79
N SER A 70 8.88 -32.77 -11.45
CA SER A 70 9.05 -34.16 -11.89
C SER A 70 9.10 -35.19 -10.74
N MET A 71 9.31 -34.77 -9.49
CA MET A 71 9.43 -35.70 -8.35
C MET A 71 8.23 -35.73 -7.40
N ALA A 72 7.25 -34.83 -7.57
CA ALA A 72 6.08 -34.76 -6.69
C ALA A 72 4.81 -35.43 -7.26
N ASN A 73 4.77 -35.73 -8.56
CA ASN A 73 3.63 -36.39 -9.20
C ASN A 73 4.01 -37.83 -9.59
N ASN A 74 4.21 -38.68 -8.59
CA ASN A 74 4.21 -40.13 -8.79
C ASN A 74 3.16 -40.78 -7.87
N SER A 75 1.90 -40.61 -8.25
CA SER A 75 0.88 -41.65 -8.04
C SER A 75 -0.26 -41.45 -9.05
N ASN A 76 -0.32 -42.36 -10.02
CA ASN A 76 -1.48 -42.65 -10.87
C ASN A 76 -1.71 -41.76 -12.09
N ASN A 77 -0.70 -41.63 -12.97
CA ASN A 77 -1.02 -41.36 -14.38
C ASN A 77 -0.59 -42.57 -15.22
N GLU A 78 -1.59 -43.32 -15.68
CA GLU A 78 -1.43 -44.41 -16.63
C GLU A 78 -0.72 -43.89 -17.88
N GLY A 79 0.27 -44.64 -18.35
CA GLY A 79 1.20 -44.23 -19.39
C GLY A 79 0.48 -43.85 -20.68
N ILE A 80 0.50 -42.56 -21.00
CA ILE A 80 0.33 -42.09 -22.37
C ILE A 80 1.71 -42.27 -23.02
N ASP A 81 1.87 -43.38 -23.73
CA ASP A 81 3.01 -43.70 -24.57
C ASP A 81 2.98 -42.80 -25.80
N TYR A 82 3.81 -41.75 -25.79
CA TYR A 82 4.06 -40.95 -26.97
C TYR A 82 5.03 -41.72 -27.87
N THR A 83 4.52 -42.70 -28.60
CA THR A 83 5.25 -43.34 -29.69
C THR A 83 5.65 -42.29 -30.72
N GLU A 84 6.96 -42.15 -30.83
CA GLU A 84 7.72 -41.24 -31.67
C GLU A 84 7.51 -41.59 -33.16
N ASN A 85 6.45 -41.07 -33.78
CA ASN A 85 6.30 -41.06 -35.24
C ASN A 85 7.03 -39.82 -35.78
N LYS A 86 8.26 -40.04 -36.27
CA LYS A 86 9.01 -39.08 -37.09
C LYS A 86 8.58 -39.25 -38.53
N ASP A 87 7.50 -38.59 -38.93
CA ASP A 87 7.22 -38.30 -40.33
C ASP A 87 7.23 -36.78 -40.51
N ASP A 88 8.07 -36.32 -41.42
CA ASP A 88 8.48 -34.93 -41.63
C ASP A 88 7.34 -34.05 -42.20
N ASP A 89 6.41 -33.58 -41.35
CA ASP A 89 5.42 -32.57 -41.72
C ASP A 89 5.75 -31.21 -41.06
N GLU A 90 6.36 -30.32 -41.84
CA GLU A 90 6.90 -29.00 -41.41
C GLU A 90 5.82 -27.98 -40.97
N ASN A 91 4.55 -28.38 -40.83
CA ASN A 91 3.44 -27.47 -40.49
C ASN A 91 3.00 -27.48 -39.01
N ASP A 92 3.53 -28.36 -38.16
CA ASP A 92 3.02 -28.56 -36.79
C ASP A 92 3.70 -27.72 -35.67
N VAL A 93 4.70 -26.91 -36.02
CA VAL A 93 5.43 -26.07 -35.04
C VAL A 93 4.58 -24.91 -34.51
N GLU A 94 3.54 -24.48 -35.24
CA GLU A 94 2.77 -23.28 -34.87
C GLU A 94 1.78 -23.51 -33.72
N VAL A 95 1.18 -24.72 -33.63
CA VAL A 95 0.11 -25.01 -32.65
C VAL A 95 0.65 -25.10 -31.21
N GLY A 96 1.88 -25.59 -31.02
CA GLY A 96 2.53 -25.66 -29.71
C GLY A 96 2.74 -24.28 -29.07
N THR A 97 3.02 -23.26 -29.88
CA THR A 97 3.27 -21.88 -29.38
C THR A 97 2.02 -21.23 -28.80
N LYS A 98 0.84 -21.57 -29.32
CA LYS A 98 -0.44 -20.98 -28.89
C LYS A 98 -0.85 -21.45 -27.50
N TRP A 99 -0.69 -22.73 -27.21
CA TRP A 99 -1.04 -23.29 -25.90
C TRP A 99 -0.10 -22.80 -24.80
N GLU A 100 1.20 -22.72 -25.08
CA GLU A 100 2.19 -22.19 -24.13
C GLU A 100 1.90 -20.72 -23.78
N SER A 101 1.55 -19.90 -24.79
CA SER A 101 1.13 -18.52 -24.59
C SER A 101 -0.09 -18.38 -23.68
N LEU A 102 -1.11 -19.25 -23.84
CA LEU A 102 -2.29 -19.26 -22.98
C LEU A 102 -1.96 -19.68 -21.54
N TYR A 103 -1.10 -20.69 -21.39
CA TYR A 103 -0.67 -21.17 -20.07
C TYR A 103 0.07 -20.07 -19.29
N ILE A 104 1.03 -19.40 -19.94
CA ILE A 104 1.77 -18.28 -19.35
C ILE A 104 0.81 -17.16 -18.92
N ARG A 105 -0.18 -16.82 -19.76
CA ARG A 105 -1.19 -15.80 -19.42
C ARG A 105 -2.01 -16.18 -18.20
N ILE A 106 -2.48 -17.43 -18.11
CA ILE A 106 -3.24 -17.94 -16.95
C ILE A 106 -2.37 -17.93 -15.69
N ALA A 107 -1.13 -18.40 -15.78
CA ALA A 107 -0.19 -18.42 -14.66
C ALA A 107 0.07 -16.99 -14.14
N ARG A 108 0.28 -16.03 -15.05
CA ARG A 108 0.42 -14.61 -14.70
C ARG A 108 -0.81 -14.05 -14.00
N MET A 109 -2.02 -14.29 -14.53
CA MET A 109 -3.27 -13.83 -13.90
C MET A 109 -3.42 -14.38 -12.48
N ARG A 110 -3.13 -15.68 -12.28
CA ARG A 110 -3.17 -16.31 -10.95
C ARG A 110 -2.15 -15.69 -9.99
N LEU A 111 -0.96 -15.36 -10.48
CA LEU A 111 0.09 -14.73 -9.68
C LEU A 111 -0.30 -13.31 -9.27
N GLU A 112 -0.84 -12.52 -10.20
CA GLU A 112 -1.33 -11.16 -9.94
C GLU A 112 -2.50 -11.17 -8.95
N GLU A 113 -3.45 -12.09 -9.10
CA GLU A 113 -4.55 -12.28 -8.16
C GLU A 113 -4.05 -12.71 -6.77
N ALA A 114 -3.11 -13.65 -6.71
CA ALA A 114 -2.50 -14.06 -5.45
C ALA A 114 -1.75 -12.91 -4.77
N ASN A 115 -1.07 -12.06 -5.54
CA ASN A 115 -0.33 -10.92 -5.02
C ASN A 115 -1.27 -9.83 -4.47
N THR A 116 -2.33 -9.49 -5.21
CA THR A 116 -3.34 -8.53 -4.75
C THR A 116 -4.06 -9.03 -3.49
N LYS A 117 -4.41 -10.32 -3.43
CA LYS A 117 -4.96 -10.95 -2.21
C LYS A 117 -4.01 -10.85 -1.01
N ARG A 118 -2.71 -11.08 -1.21
CA ARG A 118 -1.70 -10.94 -0.15
C ARG A 118 -1.60 -9.50 0.35
N PHE A 119 -1.59 -8.53 -0.56
CA PHE A 119 -1.53 -7.12 -0.22
C PHE A 119 -2.76 -6.67 0.58
N LEU A 120 -3.97 -7.06 0.15
CA LEU A 120 -5.22 -6.71 0.85
C LEU A 120 -5.35 -7.42 2.21
N LYS A 121 -4.79 -8.62 2.36
CA LYS A 121 -4.78 -9.36 3.63
C LYS A 121 -3.70 -8.86 4.59
N ALA A 122 -2.66 -8.20 4.08
CA ALA A 122 -1.57 -7.71 4.91
C ALA A 122 -2.08 -6.61 5.85
N ILE A 123 -2.00 -6.88 7.16
CA ILE A 123 -2.30 -5.88 8.18
C ILE A 123 -1.21 -4.80 8.08
N PRO A 124 -1.58 -3.50 7.97
CA PRO A 124 -0.61 -2.42 8.00
C PRO A 124 0.27 -2.51 9.25
N ALA A 125 1.58 -2.45 9.07
CA ALA A 125 2.51 -2.42 10.19
C ALA A 125 2.29 -1.11 10.98
N LYS A 126 2.20 -1.24 12.31
CA LYS A 126 2.06 -0.10 13.22
C LYS A 126 3.43 0.51 13.51
N LEU A 127 3.43 1.80 13.82
CA LEU A 127 4.65 2.55 14.18
C LEU A 127 5.24 2.03 15.51
N PRO A 128 6.57 2.13 15.69
CA PRO A 128 7.20 1.84 16.98
C PRO A 128 6.80 2.86 18.05
N TYR A 129 6.94 2.50 19.33
CA TYR A 129 6.49 3.30 20.48
C TYR A 129 6.96 4.76 20.44
N ASN A 130 8.27 4.98 20.24
CA ASN A 130 8.86 6.33 20.22
C ASN A 130 8.26 7.21 19.12
N GLU A 131 8.08 6.67 17.91
CA GLU A 131 7.49 7.44 16.80
C GLU A 131 6.01 7.73 17.02
N CYS A 132 5.28 6.78 17.61
CA CYS A 132 3.87 6.92 17.96
C CYS A 132 3.68 8.00 19.04
N LYS A 133 4.54 8.01 20.06
CA LYS A 133 4.60 9.03 21.12
C LYS A 133 4.87 10.41 20.55
N GLU A 134 5.90 10.56 19.72
CA GLU A 134 6.21 11.85 19.07
C GLU A 134 5.06 12.35 18.18
N TRP A 135 4.32 11.43 17.55
CA TRP A 135 3.12 11.80 16.81
C TRP A 135 2.01 12.30 17.73
N ALA A 136 1.75 11.62 18.84
CA ALA A 136 0.69 12.01 19.80
C ALA A 136 0.98 13.39 20.39
N LYS A 137 2.23 13.62 20.81
CA LYS A 137 2.71 14.92 21.32
C LYS A 137 2.53 16.04 20.29
N ARG A 138 2.79 15.77 19.01
CA ARG A 138 2.62 16.75 17.93
C ARG A 138 1.17 17.17 17.70
N GLN A 139 0.19 16.30 17.98
CA GLN A 139 -1.22 16.67 17.87
C GLN A 139 -1.64 17.58 19.04
N ASN A 140 -1.14 17.32 20.24
CA ASN A 140 -1.45 18.10 21.45
C ASN A 140 -2.97 18.28 21.67
N MET A 141 -3.76 17.25 21.30
CA MET A 141 -5.22 17.27 21.33
C MET A 141 -5.81 16.60 22.58
N TRP A 142 -5.11 15.61 23.14
CA TRP A 142 -5.63 14.74 24.20
C TRP A 142 -4.90 15.02 25.50
N GLN A 143 -5.66 15.22 26.59
CA GLN A 143 -5.12 15.46 27.92
C GLN A 143 -5.17 14.24 28.83
N SER A 144 -6.05 13.31 28.49
CA SER A 144 -6.33 12.14 29.29
C SER A 144 -6.58 10.92 28.40
N LYS A 145 -6.58 9.73 29.01
CA LYS A 145 -6.97 8.49 28.32
C LYS A 145 -8.41 8.58 27.83
N GLU A 146 -9.29 9.19 28.62
CA GLU A 146 -10.70 9.35 28.31
C GLU A 146 -10.90 10.21 27.06
N ASP A 147 -10.10 11.26 26.87
CA ASP A 147 -10.13 12.09 25.65
C ASP A 147 -9.70 11.29 24.41
N TRP A 148 -8.71 10.40 24.57
CA TRP A 148 -8.29 9.50 23.51
C TRP A 148 -9.42 8.54 23.14
N ASP A 149 -10.01 7.85 24.12
CA ASP A 149 -11.10 6.90 23.89
C ASP A 149 -12.33 7.58 23.26
N ALA A 150 -12.71 8.78 23.74
CA ALA A 150 -13.79 9.56 23.15
C ALA A 150 -13.52 9.94 21.67
N TRP A 151 -12.25 10.18 21.32
CA TRP A 151 -11.85 10.44 19.94
C TRP A 151 -11.94 9.19 19.05
N ILE A 152 -11.61 8.01 19.58
CA ILE A 152 -11.79 6.73 18.89
C ILE A 152 -13.28 6.46 18.65
N ASP A 153 -14.12 6.71 19.66
CA ASP A 153 -15.58 6.52 19.59
C ASP A 153 -16.26 7.45 18.58
N LEU A 154 -15.71 8.66 18.40
CA LEU A 154 -16.18 9.59 17.37
C LEU A 154 -15.98 9.05 15.95
N GLY A 155 -15.13 8.04 15.78
CA GLY A 155 -14.85 7.42 14.49
C GLY A 155 -14.10 8.33 13.53
N GLU A 156 -13.46 9.39 14.03
CA GLU A 156 -12.50 10.15 13.23
C GLU A 156 -11.39 9.18 12.80
N SER A 157 -11.13 9.14 11.49
CA SER A 157 -10.36 8.04 10.92
C SER A 157 -8.98 7.97 11.55
N LEU A 158 -8.79 6.96 12.40
CA LEU A 158 -7.49 6.56 12.90
C LEU A 158 -6.53 6.41 11.73
N SER A 159 -5.38 7.08 11.82
CA SER A 159 -4.32 6.82 10.87
C SER A 159 -3.97 5.33 10.92
N ALA A 160 -3.83 4.68 9.75
CA ALA A 160 -3.61 3.24 9.66
C ALA A 160 -2.37 2.76 10.46
N TYR A 161 -1.43 3.66 10.71
CA TYR A 161 -0.17 3.44 11.39
C TYR A 161 -0.26 3.43 12.91
N ILE A 162 -1.33 3.98 13.49
CA ILE A 162 -1.46 4.14 14.94
C ILE A 162 -2.40 3.06 15.48
N PRO A 163 -2.02 2.37 16.57
CA PRO A 163 -2.92 1.44 17.25
C PRO A 163 -4.13 2.19 17.85
N SER A 164 -5.33 1.61 17.76
CA SER A 164 -6.52 2.16 18.42
C SER A 164 -6.37 2.16 19.94
N ASP A 165 -5.81 1.06 20.48
CA ASP A 165 -5.48 0.87 21.88
C ASP A 165 -3.94 0.73 22.02
N PRO A 166 -3.22 1.84 22.24
CA PRO A 166 -1.77 1.83 22.35
C PRO A 166 -1.30 1.09 23.61
N GLU A 167 -2.04 1.17 24.72
CA GLU A 167 -1.71 0.52 25.99
C GLU A 167 -1.60 -0.99 25.80
N SER A 168 -2.65 -1.64 25.27
CA SER A 168 -2.63 -3.08 25.02
C SER A 168 -1.60 -3.49 23.96
N TYR A 169 -1.47 -2.70 22.88
CA TYR A 169 -0.54 -3.00 21.79
C TYR A 169 0.92 -2.99 22.25
N PHE A 170 1.35 -1.94 22.97
CA PHE A 170 2.73 -1.80 23.43
C PHE A 170 3.01 -2.62 24.70
N THR A 171 2.00 -2.91 25.52
CA THR A 171 2.14 -3.84 26.66
C THR A 171 2.51 -5.24 26.16
N ARG A 172 1.89 -5.70 25.07
CA ARG A 172 2.26 -6.98 24.43
C ARG A 172 3.68 -6.98 23.87
N GLN A 173 4.20 -5.82 23.50
CA GLN A 173 5.59 -5.66 23.04
C GLN A 173 6.58 -5.46 24.19
N GLY A 174 6.11 -5.17 25.41
CA GLY A 174 6.96 -4.84 26.56
C GLY A 174 7.62 -3.47 26.48
N THR A 175 7.12 -2.56 25.62
CA THR A 175 7.67 -1.20 25.44
C THR A 175 6.77 -0.12 26.04
N TRP A 176 5.65 -0.49 26.65
CA TRP A 176 4.72 0.45 27.26
C TRP A 176 5.26 0.99 28.59
N VAL A 177 5.17 2.31 28.77
CA VAL A 177 5.60 2.99 30.00
C VAL A 177 4.37 3.42 30.79
N SER A 178 3.69 4.47 30.34
CA SER A 178 2.45 4.97 30.93
C SER A 178 1.73 5.90 29.95
N TRP A 179 0.49 6.29 30.28
CA TRP A 179 -0.27 7.25 29.48
C TRP A 179 0.33 8.66 29.54
N GLU A 180 0.90 9.03 30.68
CA GLU A 180 1.56 10.31 30.91
C GLU A 180 2.79 10.45 30.02
N ASP A 181 3.63 9.42 29.92
CA ASP A 181 4.80 9.43 29.03
C ASP A 181 4.37 9.49 27.54
N PHE A 182 3.35 8.73 27.17
CA PHE A 182 2.86 8.63 25.79
C PHE A 182 2.27 9.94 25.28
N LEU A 183 1.46 10.61 26.09
CA LEU A 183 0.82 11.88 25.74
C LEU A 183 1.74 13.10 25.99
N GLY A 184 2.79 12.94 26.80
CA GLY A 184 3.77 13.98 27.09
C GLY A 184 3.47 14.84 28.32
N PHE A 185 2.83 14.26 29.33
CA PHE A 185 2.60 14.87 30.65
C PHE A 185 3.72 14.65 31.65
N GLU A 186 4.76 13.90 31.31
CA GLU A 186 6.02 13.90 32.07
C GLU A 186 6.71 15.27 31.90
N GLU A 187 6.56 16.12 32.92
CA GLU A 187 7.34 17.35 33.14
C GLU A 187 8.82 17.06 33.44
#